data_AF-A0A940VL47-F1
#
_entry.id   AF-A0A940VL47-F1
#
_cell.length_a   1.000
_cell.length_b   1.000
_cell.length_c   1.000
_cell.angle_alpha   90.00
_cell.angle_beta   90.00
_cell.angle_gamma   90.00
#
_symmetry.space_group_name_H-M   'P 1'
#
loop_
_entity.id
_entity.type
_entity.pdbx_description
1 polymer ?
#
loop_
_entity_poly.entity_id
_entity_poly.type
_entity_poly.pdbx_seq_one_letter_code
_entity_poly.pdbx_strand_id
1 'polypeptide(L)'
;MPDPADAFEPWLLHRVAEAVEGAEVSADLLTDLHAALAEARTRPPEARDALALMELAERVHLPVDELSELLATLEAQPPPARERFLRRFVEAWLVHQREAYDAEQRGGEES
;
A
#
# COMPACT_ATOMS: atom_id res chain seq x y z
N MET A 1 10.47 -12.89 -1.56
CA MET A 1 11.06 -11.80 -0.76
C MET A 1 11.46 -10.72 -1.74
N PRO A 2 10.90 -9.51 -1.65
CA PRO A 2 11.28 -8.42 -2.53
C PRO A 2 12.77 -8.07 -2.35
N ASP A 3 13.46 -7.77 -3.44
CA ASP A 3 14.86 -7.35 -3.37
C ASP A 3 14.92 -5.96 -2.71
N PRO A 4 15.64 -5.80 -1.58
CA PRO A 4 15.83 -4.50 -0.95
C PRO A 4 16.60 -3.49 -1.84
N ALA A 5 17.15 -3.92 -2.98
CA ALA A 5 17.77 -3.04 -3.97
C ALA A 5 16.75 -2.38 -4.92
N ASP A 6 15.54 -2.91 -5.05
CA ASP A 6 14.50 -2.27 -5.87
C ASP A 6 14.03 -0.99 -5.20
N ALA A 7 13.82 0.09 -5.95
CA ALA A 7 13.19 1.29 -5.40
C ALA A 7 11.76 0.99 -4.93
N PHE A 8 11.31 1.65 -3.86
CA PHE A 8 9.98 1.42 -3.28
C PHE A 8 8.82 1.72 -4.25
N GLU A 9 8.86 2.86 -4.97
CA GLU A 9 7.74 3.25 -5.84
C GLU A 9 7.50 2.27 -7.00
N PRO A 10 8.52 1.87 -7.80
CA PRO A 10 8.31 0.87 -8.87
C PRO A 10 7.84 -0.47 -8.32
N TRP A 11 8.34 -0.88 -7.15
CA TRP A 11 7.91 -2.10 -6.49
C TRP A 11 6.42 -2.03 -6.09
N LEU A 12 5.99 -0.93 -5.45
CA LEU A 12 4.61 -0.75 -5.01
C LEU A 12 3.64 -0.78 -6.19
N LEU A 13 3.96 -0.05 -7.27
CA LEU A 13 3.14 -0.01 -8.48
C LEU A 13 3.00 -1.40 -9.11
N HIS A 14 4.08 -2.17 -9.18
CA HIS A 14 4.05 -3.52 -9.72
C HIS A 14 3.16 -4.45 -8.89
N ARG A 15 3.27 -4.41 -7.55
CA ARG A 15 2.45 -5.24 -6.65
C ARG A 15 0.96 -4.93 -6.75
N VAL A 16 0.60 -3.66 -6.84
CA VAL A 16 -0.81 -3.26 -7.00
C VAL A 16 -1.32 -3.62 -8.39
N ALA A 17 -0.50 -3.49 -9.44
CA ALA A 17 -0.87 -3.93 -10.79
C ALA A 17 -1.18 -5.44 -10.85
N GLU A 18 -0.36 -6.29 -10.22
CA GLU A 18 -0.64 -7.73 -10.13
C GLU A 18 -1.98 -8.02 -9.43
N ALA A 19 -2.30 -7.28 -8.36
CA ALA A 19 -3.57 -7.44 -7.64
C ALA A 19 -4.77 -6.96 -8.48
N VAL A 20 -4.61 -5.90 -9.27
CA VAL A 20 -5.63 -5.45 -10.24
C VAL A 20 -5.83 -6.50 -11.33
N GLU A 21 -4.76 -7.07 -11.88
CA GLU A 21 -4.83 -8.14 -12.89
C GLU A 21 -5.55 -9.39 -12.34
N GLY A 22 -5.38 -9.70 -11.05
CA GLY A 22 -6.10 -10.74 -10.35
C GLY A 22 -7.56 -10.40 -10.01
N ALA A 23 -8.03 -9.19 -10.32
CA ALA A 23 -9.31 -8.63 -9.88
C ALA A 23 -9.50 -8.61 -8.34
N GLU A 24 -8.40 -8.73 -7.58
CA GLU A 24 -8.39 -8.68 -6.11
C GLU A 24 -8.67 -7.25 -5.61
N VAL A 25 -8.37 -6.25 -6.43
CA VAL A 25 -8.60 -4.81 -6.16
C VAL A 25 -9.04 -4.08 -7.43
N SER A 26 -9.70 -2.93 -7.29
CA SER A 26 -10.16 -2.13 -8.44
C SER A 26 -9.00 -1.55 -9.25
N ALA A 27 -9.16 -1.48 -10.58
CA ALA A 27 -8.23 -0.78 -11.47
C ALA A 27 -8.10 0.72 -11.14
N ASP A 28 -9.15 1.33 -10.58
CA ASP A 28 -9.13 2.74 -10.14
C ASP A 28 -8.06 2.96 -9.07
N LEU A 29 -7.79 1.97 -8.22
CA LEU A 29 -6.77 2.04 -7.19
C LEU A 29 -5.37 2.26 -7.80
N LEU A 30 -5.06 1.61 -8.92
CA LEU A 30 -3.77 1.78 -9.59
C LEU A 30 -3.67 3.18 -10.21
N THR A 31 -4.75 3.71 -10.77
CA THR A 31 -4.80 5.10 -11.28
C THR A 31 -4.59 6.11 -10.15
N ASP A 32 -5.29 5.94 -9.03
CA ASP A 32 -5.19 6.81 -7.87
C ASP A 32 -3.80 6.75 -7.24
N LEU A 33 -3.19 5.57 -7.15
CA LEU A 33 -1.84 5.39 -6.65
C LEU A 33 -0.79 6.10 -7.53
N HIS A 34 -0.96 6.09 -8.86
CA HIS A 34 -0.09 6.85 -9.74
C HIS A 34 -0.21 8.37 -9.50
N ALA A 35 -1.43 8.88 -9.29
CA ALA A 35 -1.66 10.29 -9.01
C ALA A 35 -1.05 10.71 -7.66
N ALA A 36 -1.27 9.90 -6.63
CA ALA A 36 -0.69 10.02 -5.29
C ALA A 36 0.85 10.16 -5.33
N LEU A 37 1.52 9.20 -5.98
CA LEU A 37 2.98 9.21 -6.10
C LEU A 37 3.48 10.40 -6.93
N ALA A 38 2.76 10.81 -7.97
CA ALA A 38 3.10 11.99 -8.76
C ALA A 38 3.03 13.28 -7.93
N GLU A 39 2.01 13.42 -7.08
CA GLU A 39 1.89 14.54 -6.15
C GLU A 39 2.99 14.53 -5.09
N ALA A 40 3.26 13.36 -4.47
CA ALA A 40 4.30 13.20 -3.47
C ALA A 40 5.68 13.64 -4.03
N ARG A 41 6.01 13.29 -5.28
CA ARG A 41 7.26 13.71 -5.95
C ARG A 41 7.47 15.23 -6.02
N THR A 42 6.44 16.05 -5.87
CA THR A 42 6.58 17.52 -5.82
C THR A 42 7.02 18.03 -4.44
N ARG A 43 6.99 17.18 -3.41
CA ARG A 43 7.30 17.51 -2.02
C ARG A 43 8.76 17.20 -1.65
N PRO A 44 9.27 17.76 -0.54
CA PRO A 44 10.56 17.40 0.01
C PRO A 44 10.65 15.89 0.32
N PRO A 45 11.83 15.25 0.23
CA PRO A 45 12.00 13.82 0.43
C PRO A 45 11.46 13.34 1.78
N GLU A 46 11.59 14.14 2.83
CA GLU A 46 11.11 13.79 4.18
C GLU A 46 9.58 13.70 4.25
N ALA A 47 8.88 14.44 3.39
CA ALA A 47 7.42 14.46 3.33
C ALA A 47 6.85 13.41 2.35
N ARG A 48 7.67 12.88 1.43
CA ARG A 48 7.22 11.92 0.40
C ARG A 48 6.75 10.60 0.99
N ASP A 49 7.55 10.02 1.88
CA ASP A 49 7.25 8.69 2.44
C ASP A 49 6.04 8.73 3.37
N ALA A 50 5.90 9.79 4.17
CA ALA A 50 4.77 9.99 5.09
C ALA A 50 3.44 10.24 4.35
N LEU A 51 3.49 10.97 3.22
CA LEU A 51 2.31 11.18 2.36
C LEU A 51 1.90 9.90 1.63
N ALA A 52 2.85 9.16 1.05
CA ALA A 52 2.56 7.87 0.42
C ALA A 52 1.96 6.87 1.43
N LEU A 53 2.37 6.93 2.70
CA LEU A 53 1.79 6.20 3.82
C LEU A 53 0.36 6.61 4.14
N MET A 54 0.10 7.91 4.29
CA MET A 54 -1.23 8.44 4.57
C MET A 54 -2.21 8.08 3.46
N GLU A 55 -1.78 8.25 2.21
CA GLU A 55 -2.60 7.98 1.04
C GLU A 55 -2.89 6.50 0.83
N LEU A 56 -1.93 5.62 1.15
CA LEU A 56 -2.18 4.18 1.16
C LEU A 56 -3.10 3.80 2.33
N ALA A 57 -2.84 4.33 3.53
CA ALA A 57 -3.60 4.02 4.73
C ALA A 57 -5.08 4.47 4.67
N GLU A 58 -5.33 5.66 4.12
CA GLU A 58 -6.67 6.18 3.88
C GLU A 58 -7.43 5.27 2.90
N ARG A 59 -6.74 4.76 1.87
CA ARG A 59 -7.32 3.87 0.85
C ARG A 59 -7.54 2.44 1.34
N VAL A 60 -6.83 1.99 2.37
CA VAL A 60 -7.06 0.68 3.02
C VAL A 60 -7.98 0.77 4.24
N HIS A 61 -8.66 1.91 4.45
CA HIS A 61 -9.59 2.14 5.55
C HIS A 61 -8.98 1.91 6.95
N LEU A 62 -7.69 2.22 7.14
CA LEU A 62 -7.09 2.24 8.47
C LEU A 62 -7.72 3.36 9.32
N PRO A 63 -8.09 3.09 10.59
CA PRO A 63 -8.53 4.14 11.50
C PRO A 63 -7.49 5.26 11.62
N VAL A 64 -7.94 6.51 11.60
CA VAL A 64 -7.07 7.71 11.64
C VAL A 64 -6.16 7.73 12.87
N ASP A 65 -6.63 7.22 14.01
CA ASP A 65 -5.84 7.15 15.24
C ASP A 65 -4.68 6.16 15.11
N GLU A 66 -4.95 4.98 14.53
CA GLU A 66 -3.93 3.96 14.26
C GLU A 66 -2.95 4.43 13.19
N LEU A 67 -3.43 5.14 12.17
CA LEU A 67 -2.60 5.75 11.14
C LEU A 67 -1.64 6.80 11.73
N SER A 68 -2.14 7.64 12.63
CA SER A 68 -1.34 8.68 13.27
C SER A 68 -0.22 8.10 14.14
N GLU A 69 -0.51 7.04 14.91
CA GLU A 69 0.49 6.33 15.72
C GLU A 69 1.51 5.59 14.85
N LEU A 70 1.05 4.98 13.75
CA LEU A 70 1.89 4.32 12.77
C LEU A 70 2.87 5.30 12.11
N LEU A 71 2.38 6.46 11.69
CA LEU A 71 3.19 7.53 11.09
C LEU A 71 4.25 8.05 12.06
N ALA A 72 3.86 8.34 13.30
CA ALA A 72 4.80 8.80 14.34
C ALA A 72 5.90 7.75 14.60
N THR A 73 5.53 6.47 14.61
CA THR A 73 6.48 5.36 14.78
C THR A 73 7.43 5.23 13.60
N LEU A 74 6.92 5.42 12.37
CA LEU A 74 7.72 5.33 11.15
C LEU A 74 8.67 6.52 11.00
N GLU A 75 8.24 7.74 11.31
CA GLU A 75 9.10 8.92 11.32
C GLU A 75 10.28 8.77 12.30
N ALA A 76 10.13 8.02 13.40
CA ALA A 76 11.21 7.74 14.32
C ALA A 76 12.26 6.73 13.80
N GLN A 77 11.97 6.00 12.71
CA GLN A 77 12.87 4.97 12.15
C GLN A 77 13.82 5.54 11.09
N PRO A 78 15.01 4.94 10.89
CA PRO A 78 15.86 5.28 9.75
C PRO A 78 15.20 4.85 8.41
N PRO A 79 15.49 5.52 7.27
CA PRO A 79 14.81 5.28 5.99
C PRO A 79 14.75 3.81 5.54
N PRO A 80 15.82 2.99 5.67
CA PRO A 80 15.76 1.57 5.28
C PRO A 80 14.78 0.74 6.14
N ALA A 81 14.58 1.12 7.40
CA ALA A 81 13.64 0.44 8.29
C ALA A 81 12.19 0.85 7.97
N ARG A 82 11.96 2.12 7.62
CA ARG A 82 10.67 2.62 7.13
C ARG A 82 10.24 1.85 5.89
N GLU A 83 11.10 1.80 4.88
CA GLU A 83 10.78 1.13 3.61
C GLU A 83 10.49 -0.36 3.78
N ARG A 84 11.26 -1.06 4.63
CA ARG A 84 11.02 -2.47 4.94
C ARG A 84 9.66 -2.68 5.61
N PHE A 85 9.28 -1.79 6.52
CA PHE A 85 7.97 -1.85 7.16
C PHE A 85 6.86 -1.66 6.12
N LEU A 86 6.97 -0.66 5.25
CA LEU A 86 5.99 -0.36 4.20
C LEU A 86 5.77 -1.54 3.26
N ARG A 87 6.86 -2.20 2.86
CA ARG A 87 6.76 -3.38 2.00
C ARG A 87 5.95 -4.49 2.66
N ARG A 88 6.21 -4.78 3.93
CA ARG A 88 5.46 -5.79 4.69
C ARG A 88 4.01 -5.40 4.90
N PHE A 89 3.75 -4.12 5.15
CA PHE A 89 2.40 -3.61 5.33
C PHE A 89 1.57 -3.81 4.06
N VAL A 90 2.08 -3.37 2.90
CA VAL A 90 1.43 -3.54 1.59
C VAL A 90 1.22 -5.02 1.27
N GLU A 91 2.21 -5.87 1.50
CA GLU A 91 2.07 -7.32 1.28
C GLU A 91 0.96 -7.93 2.15
N ALA A 92 0.91 -7.58 3.45
CA ALA A 92 -0.12 -8.07 4.35
C ALA A 92 -1.51 -7.60 3.93
N TRP A 93 -1.63 -6.33 3.53
CA TRP A 93 -2.89 -5.79 3.02
C TRP A 93 -3.35 -6.50 1.74
N LEU A 94 -2.46 -6.73 0.76
CA LEU A 94 -2.79 -7.46 -0.46
C LEU A 94 -3.22 -8.90 -0.20
N VAL A 95 -2.58 -9.59 0.75
CA VAL A 95 -3.03 -10.92 1.20
C VAL A 95 -4.45 -10.85 1.74
N HIS A 96 -4.77 -9.85 2.57
CA HIS A 96 -6.10 -9.67 3.10
C HIS A 96 -7.16 -9.40 2.01
N GLN A 97 -6.84 -8.59 1.00
CA GLN A 97 -7.74 -8.34 -0.13
C GLN A 97 -8.04 -9.62 -0.92
N ARG A 98 -7.01 -10.42 -1.22
CA ARG A 98 -7.19 -11.72 -1.87
C ARG A 98 -8.06 -12.67 -1.04
N GLU A 99 -7.83 -12.74 0.27
CA GLU A 99 -8.65 -13.59 1.15
C GLU A 99 -10.11 -13.15 1.20
N ALA A 100 -10.37 -11.84 1.22
CA ALA A 100 -11.72 -11.29 1.15
C ALA A 100 -12.40 -11.63 -0.18
N TYR A 101 -11.70 -11.43 -1.30
CA TYR A 101 -12.18 -11.79 -2.63
C TYR A 101 -12.49 -13.29 -2.77
N ASP A 102 -11.60 -14.17 -2.31
CA ASP A 102 -11.81 -15.62 -2.32
C ASP A 102 -13.03 -16.04 -1.49
N ALA A 103 -13.27 -15.37 -0.36
CA ALA A 103 -14.43 -15.62 0.49
C ALA A 103 -15.74 -15.18 -0.19
N GLU A 104 -15.74 -14.03 -0.87
CA GLU A 104 -16.89 -13.54 -1.65
C GLU A 104 -17.22 -14.47 -2.83
N GLN A 105 -16.20 -14.95 -3.55
CA GLN A 105 -16.39 -15.90 -4.64
C GLN A 105 -17.01 -17.21 -4.17
N ARG A 106 -16.50 -17.82 -3.09
CA ARG A 106 -17.04 -19.08 -2.55
C ARG A 106 -18.46 -18.91 -2.02
N GLY A 107 -18.77 -17.78 -1.37
CA GLY A 107 -20.12 -17.50 -0.86
C GLY A 107 -21.17 -17.31 -1.98
N GLY A 108 -20.74 -16.88 -3.17
CA GLY A 108 -21.59 -16.76 -4.36
C GLY A 108 -21.89 -18.08 -5.07
N GLU A 109 -21.02 -19.09 -4.92
CA GLU A 109 -21.21 -20.42 -5.53
C GLU A 109 -22.13 -21.35 -4.71
N GLU A 110 -22.42 -20.99 -3.44
CA GLU A 110 -23.29 -21.78 -2.55
C GLU A 110 -24.76 -21.28 -2.47
N SER A 111 -25.18 -20.29 -3.28
CA SER A 111 -26.56 -19.73 -3.29
C SER A 111 -27.43 -20.16 -4.47
#